data_AF-A0A3A0DV92-F1
#
_entry.id   AF-A0A3A0DV92-F1
#
_cell.length_a   1.000
_cell.length_b   1.000
_cell.length_c   1.000
_cell.angle_alpha   90.00
_cell.angle_beta   90.00
_cell.angle_gamma   90.00
#
_symmetry.space_group_name_H-M   'P 1'
#
loop_
_entity.id
_entity.type
_entity.pdbx_description
1 polymer ?
#
loop_
_entity_poly.entity_id
_entity_poly.type
_entity_poly.pdbx_seq_one_letter_code
_entity_poly.pdbx_strand_id
1 'polypeptide(L)'
;MKDDVHPPTPTAAPQFRLRTLLGVTTALAVLAALAGPLYRSAPPEGQTRLLMHWSALLSVTGLAYFSHQRENSRRHGGRPARFVVWETSRNRAAERRLWLGVWLWLILVWICITSYAAAFEQHSAWEALGSSLIPGIAAAGLIASYSRRVLFLCDEGIPLAKRDFVQWHYIGAAEAVKWRSNVMRLRRRYGDIYIEVPAELYAAVETFLSEKGVKVAPSASRA
;
A
#
# COMPACT_ATOMS: atom_id res chain seq x y z
N MET A 1 -18.78 -28.97 23.37
CA MET A 1 -19.00 -27.97 22.31
C MET A 1 -18.20 -26.74 22.67
N LYS A 2 -17.18 -26.40 21.88
CA LYS A 2 -16.43 -25.15 22.03
C LYS A 2 -17.22 -24.11 21.24
N ASP A 3 -17.67 -23.07 21.92
CA ASP A 3 -18.31 -21.94 21.26
C ASP A 3 -17.26 -21.25 20.38
N ASP A 4 -17.44 -21.38 19.06
CA ASP A 4 -16.67 -20.64 18.07
C ASP A 4 -17.04 -19.16 18.20
N VAL A 5 -16.30 -18.45 19.06
CA VAL A 5 -16.35 -16.99 19.17
C VAL A 5 -15.83 -16.42 17.85
N HIS A 6 -16.73 -16.22 16.89
CA HIS A 6 -16.45 -15.39 15.74
C HIS A 6 -16.14 -13.97 16.23
N PRO A 7 -14.95 -13.41 15.92
CA PRO A 7 -14.66 -12.04 16.30
C PRO A 7 -15.70 -11.12 15.64
N PRO A 8 -16.19 -10.09 16.35
CA PRO A 8 -17.21 -9.20 15.81
C PRO A 8 -16.72 -8.61 14.48
N THR A 9 -17.54 -8.77 13.44
CA THR A 9 -17.33 -8.14 12.15
C THR A 9 -17.19 -6.63 12.40
N PRO A 10 -16.04 -5.99 12.10
CA PRO A 10 -15.87 -4.58 12.40
C PRO A 10 -16.86 -3.76 11.56
N THR A 11 -17.95 -3.31 12.19
CA THR A 11 -18.95 -2.36 11.67
C THR A 11 -18.47 -0.91 11.72
N ALA A 12 -17.17 -0.69 11.89
CA ALA A 12 -16.59 0.64 11.90
C ALA A 12 -16.67 1.22 10.48
N ALA A 13 -17.58 2.19 10.28
CA ALA A 13 -17.54 3.07 9.12
C ALA A 13 -16.10 3.57 8.93
N PRO A 14 -15.56 3.62 7.71
CA PRO A 14 -14.17 3.98 7.47
C PRO A 14 -13.90 5.40 8.01
N GLN A 15 -13.27 5.47 9.19
CA GLN A 15 -12.91 6.75 9.82
C GLN A 15 -11.60 7.24 9.21
N PHE A 16 -11.72 8.12 8.21
CA PHE A 16 -10.56 8.84 7.71
C PHE A 16 -10.14 9.89 8.73
N ARG A 17 -8.86 9.88 9.11
CA ARG A 17 -8.30 10.93 9.98
C ARG A 17 -8.45 12.28 9.25
N LEU A 18 -8.88 13.32 9.96
CA LEU A 18 -9.03 14.68 9.41
C LEU A 18 -7.78 15.13 8.63
N ARG A 19 -6.59 14.81 9.13
CA ARG A 19 -5.30 15.09 8.48
C ARG A 19 -5.17 14.44 7.10
N THR A 20 -5.67 13.21 6.94
CA THR A 20 -5.66 12.49 5.67
C THR A 20 -6.60 13.17 4.68
N LEU A 21 -7.82 13.52 5.14
CA LEU A 21 -8.80 14.19 4.30
C LEU A 21 -8.26 15.55 3.82
N LEU A 22 -7.71 16.36 4.74
CA LEU A 22 -7.09 17.65 4.42
C LEU A 22 -5.91 17.50 3.44
N GLY A 23 -5.07 16.49 3.64
CA GLY A 23 -3.94 16.22 2.75
C GLY A 23 -4.40 15.85 1.34
N VAL A 24 -5.42 14.99 1.22
CA VAL A 24 -5.99 14.58 -0.07
C VAL A 24 -6.68 15.75 -0.77
N THR A 25 -7.49 16.55 -0.07
CA THR A 25 -8.15 17.71 -0.67
C THR A 25 -7.16 18.76 -1.12
N THR A 26 -6.09 19.00 -0.35
CA THR A 26 -5.02 19.94 -0.73
C THR A 26 -4.30 19.46 -1.99
N ALA A 27 -3.97 18.16 -2.06
CA ALA A 27 -3.35 17.58 -3.24
C ALA A 27 -4.25 17.72 -4.49
N LEU A 28 -5.55 17.45 -4.35
CA LEU A 28 -6.52 17.63 -5.44
C LEU A 28 -6.64 19.09 -5.88
N ALA A 29 -6.64 20.04 -4.94
CA ALA A 29 -6.69 21.46 -5.25
C ALA A 29 -5.44 21.92 -6.02
N VAL A 30 -4.25 21.47 -5.61
CA VAL A 30 -3.00 21.75 -6.33
C VAL A 30 -3.03 21.15 -7.74
N LEU A 31 -3.48 19.90 -7.88
CA LEU A 31 -3.62 19.27 -9.19
C LEU A 31 -4.59 20.04 -10.09
N ALA A 32 -5.75 20.47 -9.56
CA ALA A 32 -6.71 21.28 -10.30
C ALA A 32 -6.13 22.63 -10.71
N ALA A 33 -5.34 23.27 -9.84
CA ALA A 33 -4.68 24.54 -10.14
C ALA A 33 -3.63 24.42 -11.25
N LEU A 34 -2.93 23.28 -11.33
CA LEU A 34 -1.96 23.00 -12.40
C LEU A 34 -2.64 22.57 -13.70
N ALA A 35 -3.70 21.76 -13.61
CA ALA A 35 -4.46 21.24 -14.73
C ALA A 35 -5.32 22.31 -15.42
N GLY A 36 -5.87 23.25 -14.65
CA GLY A 36 -6.81 24.26 -15.13
C GLY A 36 -6.29 25.17 -16.24
N PRO A 37 -5.07 25.75 -16.14
CA PRO A 37 -4.47 26.52 -17.22
C PRO A 37 -4.28 25.71 -18.51
N LEU A 38 -3.81 24.46 -18.41
CA LEU A 38 -3.61 23.57 -19.57
C LEU A 38 -4.94 23.24 -20.27
N TYR A 39 -5.99 22.96 -19.49
CA TYR A 39 -7.31 22.71 -20.03
C TYR A 39 -7.88 23.95 -20.74
N ARG A 40 -7.73 25.13 -20.12
CA ARG A 40 -8.25 26.39 -20.68
C ARG A 40 -7.50 26.85 -21.92
N SER A 41 -6.22 26.49 -22.09
CA SER A 41 -5.43 26.85 -23.28
C SER A 41 -5.64 25.89 -24.45
N ALA A 42 -6.23 24.71 -24.23
CA ALA A 42 -6.51 23.75 -25.28
C ALA A 42 -7.73 24.17 -26.12
N PRO A 43 -7.75 23.87 -27.44
CA PRO A 43 -8.94 24.04 -28.27
C PRO A 43 -10.09 23.15 -27.77
N PRO A 44 -11.37 23.44 -28.11
CA PRO A 44 -12.53 22.68 -27.60
C PRO A 44 -12.46 21.16 -27.83
N GLU A 45 -11.93 20.75 -28.99
CA GLU A 45 -11.69 19.33 -29.31
C GLU A 45 -10.57 18.73 -28.45
N GLY A 46 -9.53 19.52 -28.15
CA GLY A 46 -8.44 19.14 -27.25
C GLY A 46 -8.91 19.02 -25.80
N GLN A 47 -9.79 19.91 -25.35
CA GLN A 47 -10.40 19.87 -24.01
C GLN A 47 -11.15 18.55 -23.77
N THR A 48 -11.96 18.13 -24.75
CA THR A 48 -12.72 16.87 -24.66
C THR A 48 -11.78 15.67 -24.59
N ARG A 49 -10.73 15.65 -25.43
CA ARG A 49 -9.70 14.59 -25.44
C ARG A 49 -8.90 14.54 -24.13
N LEU A 50 -8.57 15.69 -23.56
CA LEU A 50 -7.88 15.81 -22.29
C LEU A 50 -8.71 15.24 -21.13
N LEU A 51 -10.01 15.55 -21.09
CA LEU A 51 -10.93 15.00 -20.08
C LEU A 51 -11.06 13.48 -20.22
N MET A 52 -11.17 12.96 -21.45
CA MET A 52 -11.18 11.52 -21.70
C MET A 52 -9.86 10.88 -21.23
N HIS A 53 -8.72 11.47 -21.56
CA HIS A 53 -7.40 10.99 -21.15
C HIS A 53 -7.25 10.93 -19.63
N TRP A 54 -7.59 12.01 -18.91
CA TRP A 54 -7.51 12.04 -17.45
C TRP A 54 -8.48 11.07 -16.78
N SER A 55 -9.71 10.97 -17.31
CA SER A 55 -10.71 10.02 -16.79
C SER A 55 -10.23 8.57 -16.95
N ALA A 56 -9.64 8.24 -18.10
CA ALA A 56 -9.05 6.93 -18.35
C ALA A 56 -7.84 6.68 -17.46
N LEU A 57 -6.93 7.65 -17.33
CA LEU A 57 -5.76 7.56 -16.44
C LEU A 57 -6.18 7.26 -15.00
N LEU A 58 -7.14 8.00 -14.45
CA LEU A 58 -7.66 7.78 -13.09
C LEU A 58 -8.35 6.42 -12.96
N SER A 59 -9.16 6.04 -13.94
CA SER A 59 -9.87 4.75 -13.95
C SER A 59 -8.89 3.57 -13.99
N VAL A 60 -7.89 3.62 -14.87
CA VAL A 60 -6.85 2.60 -14.99
C VAL A 60 -6.04 2.52 -13.71
N THR A 61 -5.64 3.66 -13.15
CA THR A 61 -4.90 3.70 -11.86
C THR A 61 -5.72 3.05 -10.75
N GLY A 62 -6.99 3.43 -10.62
CA GLY A 62 -7.90 2.86 -9.62
C GLY A 62 -8.15 1.37 -9.80
N LEU A 63 -8.43 0.92 -11.03
CA LEU A 63 -8.67 -0.48 -11.37
C LEU A 63 -7.42 -1.34 -11.16
N ALA A 64 -6.24 -0.87 -11.58
CA ALA A 64 -4.98 -1.58 -11.39
C ALA A 64 -4.64 -1.69 -9.89
N TYR A 65 -4.83 -0.61 -9.14
CA TYR A 65 -4.63 -0.61 -7.69
C TYR A 65 -5.61 -1.56 -6.99
N PHE A 66 -6.90 -1.49 -7.33
CA PHE A 66 -7.93 -2.37 -6.77
C PHE A 66 -7.67 -3.83 -7.13
N SER A 67 -7.29 -4.14 -8.37
CA SER A 67 -6.95 -5.49 -8.81
C SER A 67 -5.74 -6.02 -8.06
N HIS A 68 -4.71 -5.19 -7.87
CA HIS A 68 -3.55 -5.54 -7.06
C HIS A 68 -3.95 -5.83 -5.60
N GLN A 69 -4.82 -5.01 -4.99
CA GLN A 69 -5.31 -5.24 -3.63
C GLN A 69 -6.14 -6.51 -3.53
N ARG A 70 -7.07 -6.74 -4.46
CA ARG A 70 -7.92 -7.93 -4.51
C ARG A 70 -7.10 -9.21 -4.66
N GLU A 71 -6.10 -9.19 -5.53
CA GLU A 71 -5.17 -10.31 -5.71
C GLU A 71 -4.36 -10.56 -4.44
N ASN A 72 -3.87 -9.50 -3.78
CA ASN A 72 -3.25 -9.63 -2.48
C ASN A 72 -4.22 -10.26 -1.47
N SER A 73 -5.43 -9.73 -1.30
CA SER A 73 -6.41 -10.31 -0.38
C SER A 73 -6.72 -11.78 -0.69
N ARG A 74 -6.84 -12.17 -1.97
CA ARG A 74 -7.07 -13.58 -2.37
C ARG A 74 -5.92 -14.50 -1.98
N ARG A 75 -4.66 -14.06 -2.16
CA ARG A 75 -3.48 -14.84 -1.76
C ARG A 75 -3.43 -15.11 -0.26
N HIS A 76 -4.06 -14.26 0.55
CA HIS A 76 -4.03 -14.36 2.01
C HIS A 76 -5.34 -14.94 2.58
N GLY A 77 -6.46 -14.83 1.86
CA GLY A 77 -7.81 -15.20 2.32
C GLY A 77 -8.12 -16.71 2.36
N GLY A 78 -7.23 -17.57 1.87
CA GLY A 78 -7.39 -19.02 1.97
C GLY A 78 -6.98 -19.62 3.32
N ARG A 79 -6.47 -18.80 4.26
CA ARG A 79 -5.97 -19.26 5.56
C ARG A 79 -6.62 -18.47 6.70
N PRO A 80 -6.97 -19.12 7.82
CA PRO A 80 -7.50 -18.42 8.99
C PRO A 80 -6.43 -17.49 9.57
N ALA A 81 -6.60 -16.18 9.37
CA ALA A 81 -5.73 -15.17 9.95
C ALA A 81 -6.13 -14.96 11.42
N ARG A 82 -5.16 -15.11 12.33
CA ARG A 82 -5.36 -14.86 13.77
C ARG A 82 -5.22 -13.37 14.09
N PHE A 83 -4.24 -12.72 13.49
CA PHE A 83 -3.97 -11.30 13.68
C PHE A 83 -3.66 -10.60 12.36
N VAL A 84 -4.06 -9.34 12.27
CA VAL A 84 -3.73 -8.43 11.16
C VAL A 84 -2.76 -7.39 11.70
N VAL A 85 -1.54 -7.38 11.15
CA VAL A 85 -0.46 -6.46 11.54
C VAL A 85 0.08 -5.74 10.32
N TRP A 86 0.87 -4.69 10.49
CA TRP A 86 1.48 -3.98 9.34
C TRP A 86 2.96 -4.27 9.23
N GLU A 87 3.46 -4.51 8.02
CA GLU A 87 4.89 -4.58 7.78
C GLU A 87 5.51 -3.18 7.91
N THR A 88 6.57 -3.06 8.70
CA THR A 88 7.41 -1.87 8.71
C THR A 88 8.78 -2.21 8.12
N SER A 89 9.42 -1.28 7.44
CA SER A 89 10.73 -1.51 6.82
C SER A 89 11.76 -0.62 7.50
N ARG A 90 12.73 -1.22 8.21
CA ARG A 90 13.77 -0.48 8.95
C ARG A 90 14.88 0.08 8.05
N ASN A 91 15.35 -0.71 7.07
CA ASN A 91 16.64 -0.44 6.42
C ASN A 91 16.59 0.12 5.00
N ARG A 92 15.41 0.32 4.39
CA ARG A 92 15.34 0.91 3.04
C ARG A 92 14.51 2.19 2.98
N ALA A 93 14.17 2.80 4.12
CA ALA A 93 13.28 3.95 4.12
C ALA A 93 13.84 5.16 3.35
N ALA A 94 15.13 5.47 3.51
CA ALA A 94 15.76 6.61 2.82
C ALA A 94 15.92 6.35 1.31
N GLU A 95 16.53 5.21 0.94
CA GLU A 95 16.70 4.80 -0.46
C GLU A 95 15.34 4.68 -1.17
N ARG A 96 14.34 4.07 -0.53
CA ARG A 96 13.00 3.96 -1.08
C ARG A 96 12.30 5.32 -1.21
N ARG A 97 12.55 6.27 -0.30
CA ARG A 97 12.04 7.66 -0.46
C ARG A 97 12.70 8.39 -1.63
N LEU A 98 13.99 8.17 -1.86
CA LEU A 98 14.67 8.76 -3.01
C LEU A 98 14.14 8.17 -4.31
N TRP A 99 14.06 6.85 -4.42
CA TRP A 99 13.46 6.18 -5.58
C TRP A 99 11.98 6.54 -5.76
N LEU A 100 11.23 6.74 -4.67
CA LEU A 100 9.86 7.26 -4.74
C LEU A 100 9.83 8.60 -5.47
N GLY A 101 10.69 9.55 -5.04
CA GLY A 101 10.75 10.87 -5.63
C GLY A 101 11.05 10.81 -7.12
N VAL A 102 12.02 9.97 -7.50
CA VAL A 102 12.39 9.74 -8.91
C VAL A 102 11.23 9.15 -9.70
N TRP A 103 10.60 8.07 -9.22
CA TRP A 103 9.47 7.43 -9.92
C TRP A 103 8.25 8.35 -10.01
N LEU A 104 7.94 9.08 -8.94
CA LEU A 104 6.86 10.05 -8.92
C LEU A 104 7.10 11.16 -9.94
N TRP A 105 8.33 11.68 -10.00
CA TRP A 105 8.71 12.71 -10.96
C TRP A 105 8.62 12.19 -12.40
N LEU A 106 9.12 10.98 -12.69
CA LEU A 106 9.03 10.36 -14.01
C LEU A 106 7.58 10.16 -14.46
N ILE A 107 6.71 9.67 -13.56
CA ILE A 107 5.28 9.51 -13.85
C ILE A 107 4.61 10.87 -14.11
N LEU A 108 4.96 11.90 -13.33
CA LEU A 108 4.40 13.24 -13.50
C LEU A 108 4.83 13.86 -14.85
N VAL A 109 6.11 13.75 -15.20
CA VAL A 109 6.63 14.18 -16.51
C VAL A 109 5.92 13.44 -17.64
N TRP A 110 5.74 12.11 -17.50
CA TRP A 110 5.01 11.33 -18.49
C TRP A 110 3.58 11.84 -18.67
N ILE A 111 2.83 12.03 -17.58
CA ILE A 111 1.46 12.55 -17.61
C ILE A 111 1.40 13.93 -18.27
N CYS A 112 2.38 14.80 -18.03
CA CYS A 112 2.47 16.10 -18.69
C CYS A 112 2.66 15.96 -20.21
N ILE A 113 3.58 15.10 -20.65
CA ILE A 113 3.84 14.85 -22.07
C ILE A 113 2.60 14.29 -22.76
N THR A 114 1.94 13.28 -22.18
CA THR A 114 0.74 12.68 -22.79
C THR A 114 -0.47 13.60 -22.74
N SER A 115 -0.58 14.45 -21.70
CA SER A 115 -1.63 15.48 -21.63
C SER A 115 -1.42 16.55 -22.71
N TYR A 116 -0.18 16.97 -22.97
CA TYR A 116 0.14 17.90 -24.04
C TYR A 116 -0.20 17.31 -25.42
N ALA A 117 0.24 16.07 -25.68
CA ALA A 117 -0.07 15.36 -26.92
C ALA A 117 -1.59 15.22 -27.12
N ALA A 118 -2.34 14.85 -26.08
CA ALA A 118 -3.81 14.75 -26.15
C ALA A 118 -4.51 16.09 -26.41
N ALA A 119 -3.93 17.20 -25.94
CA ALA A 119 -4.49 18.54 -26.10
C ALA A 119 -4.22 19.15 -27.48
N PHE A 120 -3.03 18.97 -28.03
CA PHE A 120 -2.53 19.74 -29.16
C PHE A 120 -2.19 18.91 -30.40
N GLU A 121 -1.93 17.61 -30.29
CA GLU A 121 -1.65 16.75 -31.44
C GLU A 121 -2.94 16.12 -31.98
N GLN A 122 -2.98 15.84 -33.29
CA GLN A 122 -4.11 15.15 -33.94
C GLN A 122 -4.13 13.65 -33.63
N HIS A 123 -4.07 13.29 -32.34
CA HIS A 123 -4.29 11.93 -31.90
C HIS A 123 -5.77 11.58 -31.97
N SER A 124 -6.03 10.36 -32.45
CA SER A 124 -7.34 9.75 -32.31
C SER A 124 -7.69 9.58 -30.82
N ALA A 125 -8.98 9.57 -30.49
CA ALA A 125 -9.43 9.33 -29.11
C ALA A 125 -8.89 8.00 -28.56
N TRP A 126 -8.66 7.01 -29.43
CA TRP A 126 -8.10 5.72 -29.03
C TRP A 126 -6.63 5.79 -28.64
N GLU A 127 -5.82 6.60 -29.34
CA GLU A 127 -4.42 6.83 -28.98
C GLU A 127 -4.30 7.60 -27.66
N ALA A 128 -5.18 8.58 -27.43
CA ALA A 128 -5.25 9.31 -26.16
C ALA A 128 -5.61 8.39 -24.98
N LEU A 129 -6.48 7.40 -25.20
CA LEU A 129 -6.82 6.38 -24.20
C LEU A 129 -5.68 5.38 -24.01
N GLY A 130 -5.06 4.88 -25.09
CA GLY A 130 -3.94 3.94 -25.01
C GLY A 130 -2.74 4.51 -24.28
N SER A 131 -2.43 5.79 -24.50
CA SER A 131 -1.33 6.49 -23.82
C SER A 131 -1.56 6.68 -22.31
N SER A 132 -2.80 6.56 -21.83
CA SER A 132 -3.14 6.63 -20.40
C SER A 132 -2.88 5.31 -19.63
N LEU A 133 -2.79 4.18 -20.35
CA LEU A 133 -2.69 2.85 -19.72
C LEU A 133 -1.40 2.68 -18.94
N ILE A 134 -0.26 2.95 -19.60
CA ILE A 134 1.07 2.75 -19.03
C ILE A 134 1.30 3.64 -17.79
N PRO A 135 1.10 4.97 -17.85
CA PRO A 135 1.27 5.82 -16.67
C PRO A 135 0.25 5.48 -15.57
N GLY A 136 -0.97 5.05 -15.93
CA GLY A 136 -1.96 4.60 -14.94
C GLY A 136 -1.54 3.34 -14.19
N ILE A 137 -1.05 2.33 -14.89
CA ILE A 137 -0.52 1.10 -14.29
C ILE A 137 0.73 1.39 -13.45
N ALA A 138 1.64 2.24 -13.96
CA ALA A 138 2.83 2.64 -13.23
C ALA A 138 2.50 3.40 -11.94
N ALA A 139 1.55 4.34 -12.00
CA ALA A 139 1.03 5.05 -10.83
C ALA A 139 0.39 4.10 -9.82
N ALA A 140 -0.43 3.14 -10.28
CA ALA A 140 -1.02 2.12 -9.40
C ALA A 140 0.04 1.25 -8.73
N GLY A 141 1.05 0.81 -9.48
CA GLY A 141 2.20 0.06 -8.97
C GLY A 141 2.97 0.86 -7.93
N LEU A 142 3.16 2.17 -8.16
CA LEU A 142 3.76 3.07 -7.19
C LEU A 142 2.90 3.12 -5.92
N ILE A 143 1.62 3.49 -6.01
CA ILE A 143 0.71 3.59 -4.86
C ILE A 143 0.66 2.27 -4.07
N ALA A 144 0.56 1.13 -4.77
CA ALA A 144 0.57 -0.19 -4.15
C ALA A 144 1.90 -0.50 -3.47
N SER A 145 3.02 -0.13 -4.08
CA SER A 145 4.33 -0.32 -3.49
C SER A 145 4.52 0.48 -2.21
N TYR A 146 3.91 1.66 -2.06
CA TYR A 146 4.03 2.54 -0.88
C TYR A 146 2.93 2.39 0.16
N SER A 147 1.78 1.85 -0.23
CA SER A 147 0.73 1.48 0.71
C SER A 147 1.32 0.58 1.79
N ARG A 148 0.96 0.84 3.06
CA ARG A 148 1.39 -0.03 4.17
C ARG A 148 0.96 -1.45 3.84
N ARG A 149 1.92 -2.38 3.87
CA ARG A 149 1.63 -3.78 3.59
C ARG A 149 0.97 -4.38 4.82
N VAL A 150 -0.23 -4.88 4.62
CA VAL A 150 -0.94 -5.66 5.63
C VAL A 150 -0.33 -7.05 5.63
N LEU A 151 0.09 -7.50 6.81
CA LEU A 151 0.57 -8.86 7.06
C LEU A 151 -0.46 -9.58 7.91
N PHE A 152 -0.68 -10.84 7.58
CA PHE A 152 -1.57 -11.72 8.32
C PHE A 152 -0.72 -12.71 9.09
N LEU A 153 -0.92 -12.81 10.40
CA LEU A 153 -0.30 -13.86 11.21
C LEU A 153 -1.28 -15.03 11.23
N CYS A 154 -0.92 -16.11 10.54
CA CYS A 154 -1.76 -17.31 10.41
C CYS A 154 -1.21 -18.45 11.28
N ASP A 155 -2.04 -19.45 11.55
CA ASP A 155 -1.65 -20.57 12.42
C ASP A 155 -0.42 -21.34 11.92
N GLU A 156 -0.23 -21.40 10.61
CA GLU A 156 0.88 -22.11 9.95
C GLU A 156 2.13 -21.25 9.75
N GLY A 157 1.99 -19.91 9.74
CA GLY A 157 3.08 -18.99 9.38
C GLY A 157 2.60 -17.63 8.85
N ILE A 158 3.50 -16.94 8.16
CA ILE A 158 3.29 -15.59 7.62
C ILE A 158 3.35 -15.64 6.09
N PRO A 159 2.23 -15.46 5.38
CA PRO A 159 2.23 -15.22 3.93
C PRO A 159 2.88 -13.87 3.60
N LEU A 160 3.92 -13.88 2.76
CA LEU A 160 4.53 -12.67 2.19
C LEU A 160 4.08 -12.48 0.73
N ALA A 161 4.00 -11.21 0.30
CA ALA A 161 3.45 -10.82 -1.01
C ALA A 161 4.17 -11.43 -2.23
N LYS A 162 5.44 -11.81 -2.11
CA LYS A 162 6.26 -12.39 -3.20
C LYS A 162 6.33 -13.92 -3.14
N ARG A 163 5.19 -14.60 -2.98
CA ARG A 163 5.04 -16.08 -2.96
C ARG A 163 5.78 -16.83 -1.84
N ASP A 164 6.53 -16.15 -0.99
CA ASP A 164 7.17 -16.78 0.16
C ASP A 164 6.16 -16.94 1.30
N PHE A 165 5.77 -18.17 1.58
CA PHE A 165 5.13 -18.50 2.83
C PHE A 165 6.20 -18.81 3.88
N VAL A 166 6.31 -17.97 4.90
CA VAL A 166 7.28 -18.15 5.97
C VAL A 166 6.62 -18.92 7.10
N GLN A 167 6.87 -20.23 7.14
CA GLN A 167 6.46 -21.07 8.27
C GLN A 167 7.16 -20.65 9.57
N TRP A 168 6.49 -20.89 10.70
CA TRP A 168 6.98 -20.48 12.03
C TRP A 168 8.36 -21.04 12.38
N HIS A 169 8.71 -22.25 11.92
CA HIS A 169 10.02 -22.85 12.22
C HIS A 169 11.20 -22.12 11.57
N TYR A 170 10.95 -21.25 10.57
CA TYR A 170 11.98 -20.38 10.00
C TYR A 170 12.20 -19.09 10.82
N ILE A 171 11.33 -18.82 11.80
CA ILE A 171 11.39 -17.64 12.66
C ILE A 171 11.99 -18.07 14.00
N GLY A 172 13.26 -17.69 14.23
CA GLY A 172 14.00 -18.15 15.39
C GLY A 172 13.71 -17.35 16.67
N ALA A 173 13.37 -16.08 16.54
CA ALA A 173 13.11 -15.20 17.68
C ALA A 173 12.22 -14.01 17.30
N ALA A 174 11.50 -13.50 18.28
CA ALA A 174 10.75 -12.25 18.21
C ALA A 174 11.29 -11.28 19.27
N GLU A 175 11.66 -10.07 18.86
CA GLU A 175 12.28 -9.08 19.73
C GLU A 175 11.58 -7.73 19.59
N ALA A 176 11.27 -7.08 20.72
CA ALA A 176 10.83 -5.71 20.73
C ALA A 176 11.95 -4.78 20.22
N VAL A 177 11.59 -3.81 19.38
CA VAL A 177 12.56 -2.90 18.77
C VAL A 177 12.79 -1.69 19.67
N LYS A 178 14.05 -1.47 20.10
CA LYS A 178 14.41 -0.40 21.06
C LYS A 178 13.94 1.01 20.67
N TRP A 179 13.89 1.34 19.37
CA TRP A 179 13.53 2.67 18.88
C TRP A 179 12.01 2.86 18.66
N ARG A 180 11.21 1.80 18.75
CA ARG A 180 9.73 1.85 18.63
C ARG A 180 9.08 0.72 19.41
N SER A 181 8.36 1.07 20.48
CA SER A 181 7.67 0.14 21.38
C SER A 181 6.58 -0.70 20.69
N ASN A 182 5.98 -0.18 19.61
CA ASN A 182 4.95 -0.87 18.85
C ASN A 182 5.48 -1.72 17.68
N VAL A 183 6.81 -1.84 17.53
CA VAL A 183 7.42 -2.63 16.47
C VAL A 183 8.11 -3.86 17.05
N MET A 184 7.77 -5.01 16.49
CA MET A 184 8.39 -6.29 16.80
C MET A 184 9.21 -6.77 15.61
N ARG A 185 10.43 -7.25 15.88
CA ARG A 185 11.35 -7.81 14.90
C ARG A 185 11.29 -9.33 14.99
N LEU A 186 10.85 -9.96 13.91
CA LEU A 186 10.89 -11.41 13.73
C LEU A 186 12.18 -11.77 13.00
N ARG A 187 13.09 -12.46 13.70
CA ARG A 187 14.39 -12.89 13.16
C ARG A 187 14.23 -14.15 12.33
N ARG A 188 14.64 -14.06 11.06
CA ARG A 188 14.71 -15.19 10.12
C ARG A 188 16.17 -15.40 9.71
N ARG A 189 16.50 -16.62 9.27
CA ARG A 189 17.82 -16.92 8.66
C ARG A 189 18.15 -16.00 7.47
N TYR A 190 17.15 -15.64 6.68
CA TYR A 190 17.30 -14.82 5.47
C TYR A 190 16.56 -13.48 5.60
N GLY A 191 17.00 -12.64 6.54
CA GLY A 191 16.51 -11.27 6.71
C GLY A 191 15.37 -11.13 7.72
N ASP A 192 15.43 -10.07 8.52
CA ASP A 192 14.45 -9.80 9.57
C ASP A 192 13.15 -9.22 9.00
N ILE A 193 12.01 -9.67 9.53
CA ILE A 193 10.69 -9.07 9.26
C ILE A 193 10.38 -8.15 10.42
N TYR A 194 9.96 -6.92 10.13
CA TYR A 194 9.51 -5.99 11.18
C TYR A 194 8.01 -5.79 11.05
N ILE A 195 7.29 -6.03 12.13
CA ILE A 195 5.84 -5.88 12.20
C ILE A 195 5.48 -4.78 13.19
N GLU A 196 4.59 -3.88 12.78
CA GLU A 196 3.94 -2.90 13.64
C GLU A 196 2.66 -3.54 14.19
N VAL A 197 2.65 -3.72 15.51
CA VAL A 197 1.55 -4.36 16.25
C VAL A 197 0.83 -3.29 17.06
N PRO A 198 -0.51 -3.16 16.96
CA PRO A 198 -1.28 -2.31 17.86
C PRO A 198 -0.94 -2.59 19.32
N ALA A 199 -0.84 -1.55 20.15
CA ALA A 199 -0.51 -1.69 21.57
C ALA A 199 -1.46 -2.67 22.29
N GLU A 200 -2.74 -2.64 21.91
CA GLU A 200 -3.82 -3.50 22.42
C GLU A 200 -3.62 -4.98 22.08
N LEU A 201 -3.03 -5.28 20.91
CA LEU A 201 -2.83 -6.65 20.44
C LEU A 201 -1.46 -7.21 20.81
N TYR A 202 -0.57 -6.41 21.39
CA TYR A 202 0.83 -6.77 21.57
C TYR A 202 1.00 -8.03 22.44
N ALA A 203 0.34 -8.08 23.60
CA ALA A 203 0.42 -9.23 24.51
C ALA A 203 -0.19 -10.51 23.90
N ALA A 204 -1.28 -10.36 23.13
CA ALA A 204 -1.90 -11.47 22.43
C ALA A 204 -0.98 -12.04 21.34
N VAL A 205 -0.29 -11.16 20.60
CA VAL A 205 0.70 -11.55 19.58
C VAL A 205 1.91 -12.22 20.22
N GLU A 206 2.43 -11.72 21.35
CA GLU A 206 3.54 -12.38 22.07
C GLU A 206 3.17 -13.79 22.56
N THR A 207 1.95 -13.94 23.11
CA THR A 207 1.44 -15.24 23.56
C THR A 207 1.33 -16.20 22.37
N PHE A 208 0.74 -15.73 21.27
CA PHE A 208 0.62 -16.52 20.04
C PHE A 208 1.97 -16.94 19.46
N LEU A 209 2.96 -16.04 19.42
CA LEU A 209 4.30 -16.38 18.94
C LEU A 209 4.99 -17.42 19.83
N SER A 210 4.83 -17.30 21.15
CA SER A 210 5.33 -18.27 22.13
C SER A 210 4.69 -19.65 21.91
N GLU A 211 3.38 -19.71 21.67
CA GLU A 211 2.66 -20.96 21.35
C GLU A 211 3.18 -21.63 20.07
N LYS A 212 3.63 -20.84 19.09
CA LYS A 212 4.24 -21.35 17.85
C LYS A 212 5.72 -21.73 17.99
N GLY A 213 6.26 -21.70 19.21
CA GLY A 213 7.66 -22.06 19.50
C GLY A 213 8.68 -20.98 19.13
N VAL A 214 8.24 -19.75 18.85
CA VAL A 214 9.14 -18.62 18.60
C VAL A 214 9.64 -18.08 19.95
N LYS A 215 10.96 -17.93 20.10
CA LYS A 215 11.54 -17.35 21.32
C LYS A 215 11.22 -15.86 21.39
N VAL A 216 10.36 -15.46 22.31
CA VAL A 216 10.01 -14.05 22.54
C VAL A 216 10.97 -13.47 23.58
N ALA A 217 11.75 -12.47 23.19
CA ALA A 217 12.61 -11.75 24.14
C ALA A 217 11.76 -10.80 24.98
N PRO A 218 12.00 -10.70 26.30
CA PRO A 218 11.25 -9.80 27.17
C PRO A 218 11.40 -8.36 26.67
N SER A 219 10.27 -7.66 26.52
CA SER A 219 10.25 -6.27 26.08
C SER A 219 10.99 -5.40 27.10
N ALA A 220 12.19 -4.92 26.72
CA ALA A 220 13.10 -4.16 27.60
C ALA A 220 12.57 -2.77 28.03
N SER A 221 11.32 -2.42 27.70
CA SER A 221 10.74 -1.09 27.92
C SER A 221 9.40 -1.11 28.66
N ARG A 222 9.13 -2.14 29.47
CA ARG A 222 7.93 -2.22 30.34
C ARG A 222 8.26 -2.36 31.83
N ALA A 223 9.43 -1.84 32.23
CA ALA A 223 9.73 -1.53 33.63
C ALA A 223 9.48 -0.04 33.87
#